data_AF-A0A519GS88-F1
#
_entry.id   AF-A0A519GS88-F1
#
_cell.length_a   1.000
_cell.length_b   1.000
_cell.length_c   1.000
_cell.angle_alpha   90.00
_cell.angle_beta   90.00
_cell.angle_gamma   90.00
#
_symmetry.space_group_name_H-M   'P 1'
#
loop_
_entity.id
_entity.type
_entity.pdbx_description
1 polymer ?
#
loop_
_entity_poly.entity_id
_entity_poly.type
_entity_poly.pdbx_seq_one_letter_code
_entity_poly.pdbx_strand_id
1 'polypeptide(L)'
;MFERPHHRRIESVLTALDAPLLRANGCLFGGGTAIALRYGEYRESVDVNFLVSDLAGYRNLRQLLTGPEGFASIVRAGAALAPLRELRADQYGIRTVLGVGGVGLKFEIVLEARIALAPPGVEDALCGVATLTPLDMATSKLLANADRWADDSVFSRDLIDLAMMRPAPRLLQQ
;
A
#
# COMPACT_ATOMS: atom_id res chain seq x y z
N MET A 1 -0.95 5.36 17.88
CA MET A 1 0.32 4.63 17.85
C MET A 1 0.01 3.15 17.84
N PHE A 2 0.54 2.40 16.88
CA PHE A 2 0.33 0.96 16.79
C PHE A 2 0.99 0.21 17.95
N GLU A 3 0.49 -0.98 18.29
CA GLU A 3 1.02 -1.83 19.36
C GLU A 3 2.28 -2.57 18.91
N ARG A 4 2.29 -3.09 17.68
CA ARG A 4 3.40 -3.93 17.19
C ARG A 4 4.61 -3.08 16.80
N PRO A 5 5.84 -3.47 17.22
CA PRO A 5 7.05 -2.75 16.82
C PRO A 5 7.22 -2.59 15.31
N HIS A 6 6.84 -3.60 14.52
CA HIS A 6 6.95 -3.54 13.06
C HIS A 6 5.94 -2.57 12.44
N HIS A 7 4.73 -2.53 12.95
CA HIS A 7 3.70 -1.60 12.48
C HIS A 7 4.03 -0.14 12.84
N ARG A 8 4.72 0.12 13.95
CA ARG A 8 5.29 1.46 14.26
C ARG A 8 6.35 1.89 13.24
N ARG A 9 7.13 0.95 12.69
CA ARG A 9 8.06 1.26 11.59
C ARG A 9 7.30 1.61 10.31
N ILE A 10 6.23 0.89 10.01
CA ILE A 10 5.35 1.21 8.88
C ILE A 10 4.68 2.59 9.08
N GLU A 11 4.19 2.91 10.27
CA GLU A 11 3.69 4.25 10.63
C GLU A 11 4.73 5.33 10.37
N SER A 12 5.99 5.08 10.72
CA SER A 12 7.10 6.00 10.47
C SER A 12 7.35 6.20 8.96
N VAL A 13 7.23 5.13 8.15
CA VAL A 13 7.29 5.23 6.68
C VAL A 13 6.13 6.09 6.18
N LEU A 14 4.88 5.72 6.50
CA LEU A 14 3.69 6.39 5.99
C LEU A 14 3.68 7.87 6.36
N THR A 15 4.06 8.20 7.59
CA THR A 15 4.13 9.60 8.07
C THR A 15 5.24 10.41 7.41
N ALA A 16 6.24 9.77 6.80
CA ALA A 16 7.32 10.45 6.07
C ALA A 16 7.03 10.65 4.58
N LEU A 17 5.99 10.02 4.03
CA LEU A 17 5.61 10.17 2.62
C LEU A 17 4.87 11.49 2.36
N ASP A 18 4.99 12.00 1.15
CA ASP A 18 4.19 13.12 0.65
C ASP A 18 2.79 12.64 0.27
N ALA A 19 1.88 12.67 1.24
CA ALA A 19 0.51 12.19 1.06
C ALA A 19 -0.28 12.98 -0.02
N PRO A 20 -0.22 14.32 -0.11
CA PRO A 20 -0.83 15.07 -1.21
C PRO A 20 -0.35 14.62 -2.59
N LEU A 21 0.96 14.45 -2.78
CA LEU A 21 1.54 13.99 -4.05
C LEU A 21 1.05 12.58 -4.41
N LEU A 22 1.07 11.65 -3.46
CA LEU A 22 0.57 10.29 -3.69
C LEU A 22 -0.91 10.29 -4.08
N ARG A 23 -1.74 11.06 -3.36
CA ARG A 23 -3.18 11.19 -3.66
C ARG A 23 -3.43 11.80 -5.04
N ALA A 24 -2.67 12.83 -5.43
CA ALA A 24 -2.79 13.46 -6.74
C ALA A 24 -2.48 12.50 -7.90
N ASN A 25 -1.69 11.45 -7.65
CA ASN A 25 -1.37 10.40 -8.62
C ASN A 25 -2.24 9.14 -8.49
N GLY A 26 -3.31 9.18 -7.68
CA GLY A 26 -4.16 8.02 -7.44
C GLY A 26 -3.42 6.84 -6.78
N CYS A 27 -2.34 7.13 -6.04
CA CYS A 27 -1.52 6.13 -5.35
C CYS A 27 -2.05 5.90 -3.95
N LEU A 28 -2.71 4.76 -3.75
CA LEU A 28 -3.48 4.45 -2.55
C LEU A 28 -2.81 3.34 -1.75
N PHE A 29 -2.61 3.58 -0.45
CA PHE A 29 -2.06 2.56 0.45
C PHE A 29 -3.03 1.38 0.58
N GLY A 30 -2.51 0.17 0.40
CA GLY A 30 -3.34 -1.03 0.26
C GLY A 30 -2.65 -2.32 0.69
N GLY A 31 -3.13 -3.42 0.12
CA GLY A 31 -2.69 -4.76 0.46
C GLY A 31 -3.03 -5.18 1.89
N GLY A 32 -2.44 -6.29 2.33
CA GLY A 32 -2.74 -6.87 3.64
C GLY A 32 -2.32 -6.00 4.83
N THR A 33 -1.42 -5.03 4.62
CA THR A 33 -0.95 -4.15 5.69
C THR A 33 -1.93 -3.03 5.96
N ALA A 34 -2.49 -2.37 4.93
CA ALA A 34 -3.55 -1.39 5.14
C ALA A 34 -4.75 -1.99 5.88
N ILE A 35 -5.12 -3.24 5.55
CA ILE A 35 -6.20 -3.96 6.24
C ILE A 35 -5.79 -4.27 7.69
N ALA A 36 -4.61 -4.87 7.92
CA ALA A 36 -4.16 -5.19 9.27
C ALA A 36 -4.14 -3.96 10.19
N LEU A 37 -3.66 -2.82 9.71
CA LEU A 37 -3.62 -1.57 10.48
C LEU A 37 -5.02 -0.99 10.71
N ARG A 38 -5.92 -1.05 9.72
CA ARG A 38 -7.29 -0.51 9.83
C ARG A 38 -8.17 -1.30 10.80
N TYR A 39 -8.00 -2.62 10.88
CA TYR A 39 -8.87 -3.51 11.65
C TYR A 39 -8.22 -4.04 12.94
N GLY A 40 -7.39 -3.21 13.59
CA GLY A 40 -6.92 -3.46 14.97
C GLY A 40 -5.72 -4.42 15.09
N GLU A 41 -4.83 -4.47 14.10
CA GLU A 41 -3.57 -5.23 14.15
C GLU A 41 -3.73 -6.73 14.46
N TYR A 42 -4.84 -7.33 14.02
CA TYR A 42 -5.22 -8.73 14.27
C TYR A 42 -4.17 -9.75 13.81
N ARG A 43 -3.31 -9.37 12.86
CA ARG A 43 -2.09 -10.10 12.51
C ARG A 43 -0.98 -9.10 12.20
N GLU A 44 0.26 -9.58 12.24
CA GLU A 44 1.37 -8.81 11.72
C GLU A 44 1.37 -8.83 10.18
N SER A 45 1.61 -7.66 9.58
CA SER A 45 1.80 -7.49 8.14
C SER A 45 3.03 -6.63 7.91
N VAL A 46 3.93 -7.10 7.05
CA VAL A 46 5.33 -6.63 7.07
C VAL A 46 5.72 -5.69 5.92
N ASP A 47 4.95 -5.74 4.83
CA ASP A 47 5.24 -5.00 3.60
C ASP A 47 4.46 -3.68 3.53
N VAL A 48 4.96 -2.71 2.77
CA VAL A 48 4.25 -1.48 2.43
C VAL A 48 3.86 -1.55 0.95
N ASN A 49 2.55 -1.67 0.69
CA ASN A 49 2.03 -1.80 -0.68
C ASN A 49 1.11 -0.64 -1.00
N PHE A 50 1.28 -0.05 -2.16
CA PHE A 50 0.40 0.93 -2.77
C PHE A 50 -0.14 0.39 -4.08
N LEU A 51 -1.35 0.81 -4.44
CA LEU A 51 -1.96 0.50 -5.72
C LEU A 51 -2.30 1.80 -6.44
N VAL A 52 -2.13 1.78 -7.76
CA VAL A 52 -2.55 2.82 -8.70
C VAL A 52 -3.32 2.11 -9.81
N SER A 53 -4.50 2.58 -10.20
CA SER A 53 -5.20 2.06 -11.39
C SER A 53 -5.16 3.00 -12.59
N ASP A 54 -4.79 4.27 -12.38
CA ASP A 54 -4.62 5.24 -13.46
C ASP A 54 -3.21 5.18 -14.07
N LEU A 55 -3.15 4.95 -15.38
CA LEU A 55 -1.88 4.81 -16.09
C LEU A 55 -1.07 6.11 -16.12
N ALA A 56 -1.73 7.27 -16.16
CA ALA A 56 -1.04 8.55 -16.15
C ALA A 56 -0.37 8.80 -14.78
N GLY A 57 -1.09 8.57 -13.69
CA GLY A 57 -0.56 8.61 -12.33
C GLY A 57 0.61 7.65 -12.13
N TYR A 58 0.50 6.41 -12.59
CA TYR A 58 1.60 5.44 -12.50
C TYR A 58 2.85 5.88 -13.27
N ARG A 59 2.68 6.40 -14.50
CA ARG A 59 3.80 6.90 -15.31
C ARG A 59 4.49 8.09 -14.65
N ASN A 60 3.73 9.01 -14.07
CA ASN A 60 4.29 10.15 -13.35
C ASN A 60 5.08 9.71 -12.12
N LEU A 61 4.52 8.81 -11.30
CA LEU A 61 5.23 8.22 -10.16
C LEU A 61 6.51 7.51 -10.58
N ARG A 62 6.47 6.74 -11.67
CA ARG A 62 7.66 6.08 -12.22
C ARG A 62 8.71 7.10 -12.60
N GLN A 63 8.34 8.17 -13.32
CA GLN A 63 9.27 9.22 -13.72
C GLN A 63 9.92 9.91 -12.51
N LEU A 64 9.13 10.25 -11.48
CA LEU A 64 9.63 10.86 -10.24
C LEU A 64 10.61 9.92 -9.52
N LEU A 65 10.21 8.68 -9.31
CA LEU A 65 10.94 7.68 -8.52
C LEU A 65 12.20 7.15 -9.21
N THR A 66 12.27 7.19 -10.54
CA THR A 66 13.48 6.87 -11.32
C THR A 66 14.28 8.10 -11.74
N GLY A 67 13.84 9.31 -11.35
CA GLY A 67 14.53 10.56 -11.62
C GLY A 67 15.72 10.80 -10.68
N PRO A 68 16.40 11.95 -10.79
CA PRO A 68 17.59 12.27 -9.99
C PRO A 68 17.35 12.26 -8.47
N GLU A 69 16.16 12.66 -8.02
CA GLU A 69 15.77 12.63 -6.60
C GLU A 69 15.43 11.22 -6.10
N GLY A 70 15.19 10.27 -7.02
CA GLY A 70 14.86 8.89 -6.71
C GLY A 70 13.68 8.78 -5.75
N PHE A 71 13.83 7.98 -4.69
CA PHE A 71 12.78 7.79 -3.68
C PHE A 71 12.46 9.07 -2.88
N ALA A 72 13.40 10.02 -2.78
CA ALA A 72 13.16 11.26 -2.04
C ALA A 72 12.07 12.14 -2.68
N SER A 73 11.79 11.94 -3.97
CA SER A 73 10.72 12.65 -4.71
C SER A 73 9.31 12.44 -4.15
N ILE A 74 9.10 11.41 -3.34
CA ILE A 74 7.81 11.13 -2.68
C ILE A 74 7.88 11.23 -1.15
N VAL A 75 8.96 11.80 -0.61
CA VAL A 75 9.18 12.02 0.82
C VAL A 75 8.85 13.47 1.13
N ARG A 76 8.04 13.72 2.17
CA ARG A 76 7.65 15.09 2.52
C ARG A 76 8.84 15.88 3.06
N ALA A 77 8.78 17.20 2.90
CA ALA A 77 9.79 18.11 3.44
C ALA A 77 10.07 17.87 4.94
N GLY A 78 11.35 17.80 5.30
CA GLY A 78 11.80 17.59 6.68
C GLY A 78 11.76 16.13 7.16
N ALA A 79 11.32 15.18 6.33
CA ALA A 79 11.43 13.75 6.60
C ALA A 79 12.61 13.13 5.84
N ALA A 80 13.08 11.98 6.30
CA ALA A 80 14.12 11.20 5.64
C ALA A 80 13.72 9.73 5.56
N LEU A 81 13.68 9.20 4.34
CA LEU A 81 13.54 7.77 4.07
C LEU A 81 14.55 7.40 2.99
N ALA A 82 15.41 6.43 3.29
CA ALA A 82 16.44 5.97 2.38
C ALA A 82 16.18 4.55 1.91
N PRO A 83 16.20 4.29 0.59
CA PRO A 83 16.27 2.94 0.05
C PRO A 83 17.56 2.25 0.48
N LEU A 84 17.47 0.99 0.91
CA LEU A 84 18.64 0.11 1.16
C LEU A 84 19.18 -0.52 -0.13
N ARG A 85 18.45 -0.40 -1.24
CA ARG A 85 18.83 -0.89 -2.55
C ARG A 85 18.23 -0.01 -3.64
N GLU A 86 18.81 -0.11 -4.83
CA GLU A 86 18.30 0.58 -6.00
C GLU A 86 16.83 0.22 -6.26
N LEU A 87 16.07 1.23 -6.65
CA LEU A 87 14.67 1.11 -7.01
C LEU A 87 14.55 0.41 -8.36
N ARG A 88 13.64 -0.57 -8.45
CA ARG A 88 13.30 -1.24 -9.71
C ARG A 88 11.92 -0.79 -10.15
N ALA A 89 11.78 -0.33 -11.38
CA ALA A 89 10.51 0.07 -11.95
C ALA A 89 10.30 -0.55 -13.34
N ASP A 90 9.18 -1.25 -13.50
CA ASP A 90 8.77 -1.87 -14.76
C ASP A 90 7.37 -1.39 -15.17
N GLN A 91 6.71 -2.10 -16.08
CA GLN A 91 5.36 -1.76 -16.53
C GLN A 91 4.26 -2.14 -15.51
N TYR A 92 4.57 -2.93 -14.49
CA TYR A 92 3.61 -3.47 -13.52
C TYR A 92 3.81 -2.92 -12.11
N GLY A 93 5.02 -2.47 -11.75
CA GLY A 93 5.24 -1.86 -10.45
C GLY A 93 6.61 -1.24 -10.24
N ILE A 94 6.70 -0.55 -9.11
CA ILE A 94 7.88 0.14 -8.59
C ILE A 94 8.22 -0.46 -7.23
N ARG A 95 9.44 -0.95 -7.05
CA ARG A 95 9.83 -1.80 -5.90
C ARG A 95 11.17 -1.36 -5.33
N THR A 96 11.25 -1.29 -4.01
CA THR A 96 12.50 -1.13 -3.29
C THR A 96 12.43 -1.75 -1.88
N VAL A 97 13.49 -1.60 -1.09
CA VAL A 97 13.47 -1.86 0.36
C VAL A 97 13.88 -0.58 1.06
N LEU A 98 13.09 -0.14 2.03
CA LEU A 98 13.35 1.05 2.84
C LEU A 98 14.01 0.66 4.16
N GLY A 99 15.02 1.41 4.56
CA GLY A 99 15.68 1.24 5.85
C GLY A 99 14.99 2.04 6.93
N VAL A 100 14.40 1.37 7.92
CA VAL A 100 13.72 2.03 9.05
C VAL A 100 14.04 1.33 10.36
N GLY A 101 14.66 2.06 11.30
CA GLY A 101 15.01 1.53 12.61
C GLY A 101 15.88 0.27 12.55
N GLY A 102 16.85 0.24 11.63
CA GLY A 102 17.77 -0.90 11.42
C GLY A 102 17.18 -2.10 10.67
N VAL A 103 15.92 -2.03 10.22
CA VAL A 103 15.22 -3.11 9.52
C VAL A 103 14.89 -2.69 8.08
N GLY A 104 14.99 -3.63 7.14
CA GLY A 104 14.54 -3.44 5.77
C GLY A 104 13.04 -3.73 5.62
N LEU A 105 12.27 -2.77 5.11
CA LEU A 105 10.85 -2.91 4.77
C LEU A 105 10.67 -2.99 3.26
N LYS A 106 10.02 -4.03 2.75
CA LYS A 106 9.64 -4.08 1.33
C LYS A 106 8.64 -2.97 1.06
N PHE A 107 8.91 -2.16 0.03
CA PHE A 107 8.02 -1.14 -0.47
C PHE A 107 7.67 -1.42 -1.93
N GLU A 108 6.39 -1.33 -2.27
CA GLU A 108 5.89 -1.60 -3.61
C GLU A 108 4.75 -0.64 -3.98
N ILE A 109 4.78 -0.12 -5.20
CA ILE A 109 3.64 0.52 -5.88
C ILE A 109 3.29 -0.38 -7.07
N VAL A 110 2.06 -0.88 -7.11
CA VAL A 110 1.56 -1.76 -8.17
C VAL A 110 0.61 -1.00 -9.08
N LEU A 111 0.77 -1.16 -10.39
CA LEU A 111 -0.26 -0.77 -11.36
C LEU A 111 -1.33 -1.87 -11.39
N GLU A 112 -2.50 -1.61 -10.81
CA GLU A 112 -3.66 -2.49 -10.84
C GLU A 112 -4.49 -2.19 -12.10
N ALA A 113 -4.34 -3.04 -13.12
CA ALA A 113 -4.99 -2.86 -14.41
C ALA A 113 -6.34 -3.57 -14.53
N ARG A 114 -6.76 -4.38 -13.53
CA ARG A 114 -7.98 -5.19 -13.60
C ARG A 114 -9.22 -4.43 -13.18
N ILE A 115 -9.06 -3.42 -12.30
CA ILE A 115 -10.16 -2.63 -11.74
C ILE A 115 -9.77 -1.15 -11.69
N ALA A 116 -10.77 -0.27 -11.82
CA ALA A 116 -10.61 1.13 -11.44
C ALA A 116 -10.77 1.24 -9.92
N LEU A 117 -9.82 1.91 -9.26
CA LEU A 117 -9.93 2.21 -7.83
C LEU A 117 -10.82 3.42 -7.62
N ALA A 118 -11.72 3.33 -6.65
CA ALA A 118 -12.57 4.46 -6.29
C ALA A 118 -11.75 5.56 -5.60
N PRO A 119 -12.10 6.85 -5.78
CA PRO A 119 -11.49 7.91 -5.02
C PRO A 119 -11.70 7.69 -3.51
N PRO A 120 -10.64 7.79 -2.69
CA PRO A 120 -10.74 7.58 -1.25
C PRO A 120 -11.58 8.67 -0.59
N GLY A 121 -12.45 8.28 0.35
CA GLY A 121 -13.18 9.20 1.22
C GLY A 121 -12.28 9.89 2.25
N VAL A 122 -12.87 10.78 3.06
CA VAL A 122 -12.14 11.46 4.16
C VAL A 122 -11.66 10.45 5.22
N GLU A 123 -12.44 9.41 5.46
CA GLU A 123 -12.15 8.34 6.41
C GLU A 123 -11.20 7.26 5.86
N ASP A 124 -10.86 7.32 4.57
CA ASP A 124 -9.98 6.34 3.92
C ASP A 124 -8.53 6.84 3.95
N ALA A 125 -8.01 6.97 5.17
CA ALA A 125 -6.63 7.37 5.41
C ALA A 125 -6.04 6.66 6.63
N LEU A 126 -4.74 6.37 6.55
CA LEU A 126 -3.92 5.89 7.67
C LEU A 126 -2.63 6.70 7.73
N CYS A 127 -2.29 7.22 8.91
CA CYS A 127 -1.09 8.03 9.11
C CYS A 127 -0.99 9.23 8.15
N GLY A 128 -2.14 9.81 7.76
CA GLY A 128 -2.23 10.93 6.80
C GLY A 128 -2.16 10.53 5.33
N VAL A 129 -1.91 9.25 5.02
CA VAL A 129 -1.84 8.72 3.65
C VAL A 129 -3.18 8.11 3.26
N ALA A 130 -3.67 8.44 2.06
CA ALA A 130 -4.92 7.88 1.54
C ALA A 130 -4.79 6.36 1.31
N THR A 131 -5.82 5.61 1.68
CA THR A 131 -5.89 4.15 1.50
C THR A 131 -6.85 3.77 0.38
N LEU A 132 -6.82 2.50 -0.02
CA LEU A 132 -7.94 1.90 -0.74
C LEU A 132 -9.25 2.09 0.04
N THR A 133 -10.38 2.23 -0.66
CA THR A 133 -11.70 2.15 -0.02
C THR A 133 -11.91 0.75 0.56
N PRO A 134 -12.82 0.55 1.54
CA PRO A 134 -13.13 -0.79 2.05
C PRO A 134 -13.59 -1.76 0.95
N LEU A 135 -14.29 -1.26 -0.07
CA LEU A 135 -14.68 -2.05 -1.24
C LEU A 135 -13.46 -2.47 -2.04
N ASP A 136 -12.56 -1.54 -2.39
CA ASP A 136 -11.34 -1.85 -3.16
C ASP A 136 -10.36 -2.74 -2.39
N MET A 137 -10.29 -2.61 -1.05
CA MET A 137 -9.56 -3.55 -0.20
C MET A 137 -10.12 -4.97 -0.34
N ALA A 138 -11.45 -5.13 -0.31
CA ALA A 138 -12.09 -6.44 -0.44
C ALA A 138 -11.89 -7.00 -1.86
N THR A 139 -12.12 -6.18 -2.89
CA THR A 139 -11.96 -6.55 -4.29
C THR A 139 -10.53 -6.98 -4.60
N SER A 140 -9.52 -6.19 -4.19
CA SER A 140 -8.11 -6.53 -4.39
C SER A 140 -7.71 -7.82 -3.66
N LYS A 141 -8.31 -8.12 -2.50
CA LYS A 141 -8.10 -9.38 -1.79
C LYS A 141 -8.76 -10.59 -2.46
N LEU A 142 -9.95 -10.42 -3.00
CA LEU A 142 -10.61 -11.45 -3.80
C LEU A 142 -9.81 -11.76 -5.08
N LEU A 143 -9.32 -10.73 -5.77
CA LEU A 143 -8.45 -10.89 -6.94
C LEU A 143 -7.14 -11.60 -6.58
N ALA A 144 -6.45 -11.14 -5.53
CA ALA A 144 -5.23 -11.80 -5.06
C ALA A 144 -5.50 -13.26 -4.68
N ASN A 145 -6.59 -13.55 -3.96
CA ASN A 145 -6.95 -14.92 -3.59
C ASN A 145 -7.21 -15.77 -4.84
N ALA A 146 -7.95 -15.27 -5.82
CA ALA A 146 -8.19 -15.99 -7.08
C ALA A 146 -6.89 -16.38 -7.80
N ASP A 147 -5.88 -15.51 -7.77
CA ASP A 147 -4.58 -15.76 -8.40
C ASP A 147 -3.74 -16.82 -7.67
N ARG A 148 -3.82 -16.89 -6.33
CA ARG A 148 -2.85 -17.64 -5.51
C ARG A 148 -3.46 -18.49 -4.39
N TRP A 149 -4.74 -18.85 -4.46
CA TRP A 149 -5.43 -19.58 -3.39
C TRP A 149 -4.76 -20.92 -3.02
N ALA A 150 -4.13 -21.58 -3.99
CA ALA A 150 -3.42 -22.86 -3.82
C ALA A 150 -1.96 -22.70 -3.36
N ASP A 151 -1.45 -21.48 -3.21
CA ASP A 151 -0.10 -21.22 -2.72
C ASP A 151 -0.08 -21.20 -1.18
N ASP A 152 0.36 -22.32 -0.59
CA ASP A 152 0.46 -22.47 0.86
C ASP A 152 1.38 -21.43 1.52
N SER A 153 2.34 -20.85 0.79
CA SER A 153 3.23 -19.80 1.32
C SER A 153 2.52 -18.49 1.63
N VAL A 154 1.27 -18.34 1.16
CA VAL A 154 0.42 -17.18 1.45
C VAL A 154 -0.24 -17.33 2.83
N PHE A 155 -0.30 -18.55 3.39
CA PHE A 155 -0.91 -18.86 4.68
C PHE A 155 -2.38 -18.40 4.78
N SER A 156 -3.12 -18.51 3.67
CA SER A 156 -4.52 -18.08 3.54
C SER A 156 -4.79 -16.64 4.02
N ARG A 157 -3.76 -15.77 4.06
CA ARG A 157 -3.86 -14.40 4.59
C ARG A 157 -4.93 -13.57 3.89
N ASP A 158 -5.18 -13.82 2.61
CA ASP A 158 -6.23 -13.09 1.88
C ASP A 158 -7.64 -13.41 2.41
N LEU A 159 -7.92 -14.68 2.74
CA LEU A 159 -9.19 -15.08 3.36
C LEU A 159 -9.30 -14.57 4.79
N ILE A 160 -8.21 -14.62 5.56
CA ILE A 160 -8.16 -14.08 6.92
C ILE A 160 -8.46 -12.57 6.90
N ASP A 161 -7.86 -11.83 5.96
CA ASP A 161 -8.10 -10.40 5.81
C ASP A 161 -9.57 -10.11 5.50
N LEU A 162 -10.19 -10.84 4.57
CA LEU A 162 -11.62 -10.71 4.26
C LEU A 162 -12.51 -11.04 5.48
N ALA A 163 -12.17 -12.09 6.24
CA ALA A 163 -12.89 -12.48 7.43
C ALA A 163 -12.81 -11.42 8.55
N MET A 164 -11.69 -10.71 8.65
CA MET A 164 -11.50 -9.63 9.63
C MET A 164 -12.13 -8.33 9.19
N MET A 165 -12.15 -8.03 7.89
CA MET A 165 -12.89 -6.90 7.32
C MET A 165 -14.39 -7.00 7.55
N ARG A 166 -14.95 -8.23 7.51
CA ARG A 166 -16.40 -8.51 7.60
C ARG A 166 -17.22 -7.59 6.67
N PRO A 167 -16.94 -7.58 5.36
CA PRO A 167 -17.62 -6.67 4.43
C PRO A 167 -19.13 -6.93 4.46
N ALA A 168 -19.90 -5.90 4.84
CA ALA A 168 -21.35 -6.00 4.93
C ALA A 168 -21.96 -6.16 3.52
N PRO A 169 -23.13 -6.82 3.37
CA PRO A 169 -23.77 -6.99 2.07
C PRO A 169 -23.95 -5.67 1.30
N ARG A 170 -24.27 -4.57 2.00
CA ARG A 170 -24.38 -3.24 1.40
C ARG A 170 -23.08 -2.74 0.75
N LEU A 171 -21.93 -3.11 1.28
CA LEU A 171 -20.63 -2.76 0.69
C LEU A 171 -20.42 -3.49 -0.65
N LEU A 172 -20.97 -4.69 -0.78
CA LEU A 172 -20.78 -5.57 -1.93
C LEU A 172 -21.89 -5.43 -2.99
N GLN A 173 -22.96 -4.69 -2.67
CA GLN A 173 -24.02 -4.34 -3.61
C GLN A 173 -23.54 -3.17 -4.46
N GLN A 174 -23.08 -3.48 -5.68
CA GLN A 174 -22.76 -2.50 -6.72
C GLN A 174 -23.96 -2.25 -7.62
#